data_AF-A0A428QAI1-F1
#
_entry.id   AF-A0A428QAI1-F1
#
_cell.length_a   1.000
_cell.length_b   1.000
_cell.length_c   1.000
_cell.angle_alpha   90.00
_cell.angle_beta   90.00
_cell.angle_gamma   90.00
#
_symmetry.space_group_name_H-M   'P 1'
#
loop_
_entity.id
_entity.type
_entity.pdbx_description
1 polymer ?
#
loop_
_entity_poly.entity_id
_entity_poly.type
_entity_poly.pdbx_seq_one_letter_code
_entity_poly.pdbx_strand_id
1 'polypeptide(L)'
;MVPTQTLPYQVILRNSETPNGAALSLLSCLFSKPSIDPARKNQHRLQSTLLGAVALSHGIIFIALSILTSQIVLGGTVVSKATSTCGHWTVLANNESDRYLASSEWILNATLDTDNYVQNCYFGSQGTGIFDCEMLQSQSIPFSVFHNPTCPFESHVCRTDSAFAMETHNITLAQLGINTKLADQLYFRKRTTCAPIREELFHVKTYTSNDLHWLKEGDDRTLYGFYFGSPSFPNGTLLHMVLNDRLGPSYDLTAYYIPLDATNTTSQNHSLRLSDPLPRGYHGPSIVLLEGGGVTFHEKSNDPLWSVHTKVKYGNGTLAGINLDEAPVMYRMDSDLNVIGCDERIQICHRSTNRCLPWSGLMPKFKATELDDRAAVDVDTVLDINVPLLIVTPLLAKTSIPDSIAGRGGSSLRASRTLHNGRQLRLEPEQWKTELTYWFGLGMARLQLDIYKTIEKHDGRSIEGAMNMWADLRNGSMQDILCGKIKFRSPNHTSLSFTGVIVVVVVSLVLIALSFFEVFVDLIPAKWRGGRLLVWASSENLALLEGKQKVESEALDGGEMKTQEAEYGRYSRVPVTD
;
A
#
# COMPACT_ATOMS: atom_id res chain seq x y z
N MET A 1 52.78 -28.12 -50.50
CA MET A 1 51.96 -27.97 -49.28
C MET A 1 50.77 -28.91 -49.44
N VAL A 2 50.63 -29.90 -48.56
CA VAL A 2 49.47 -30.80 -48.54
C VAL A 2 48.22 -29.95 -48.24
N PRO A 3 47.08 -30.13 -48.94
CA PRO A 3 45.86 -29.42 -48.59
C PRO A 3 45.46 -29.87 -47.18
N THR A 4 45.55 -28.98 -46.21
CA THR A 4 44.96 -29.18 -44.89
C THR A 4 43.46 -29.39 -45.10
N GLN A 5 43.03 -30.63 -44.92
CA GLN A 5 41.65 -31.07 -45.11
C GLN A 5 40.72 -30.19 -44.24
N THR A 6 39.90 -29.35 -44.88
CA THR A 6 38.90 -28.54 -44.20
C THR A 6 37.88 -29.47 -43.56
N LEU A 7 37.71 -29.34 -42.25
CA LEU A 7 36.87 -30.27 -41.50
C LEU A 7 35.40 -29.83 -41.63
N PRO A 8 34.45 -30.74 -41.95
CA PRO A 8 33.05 -30.38 -42.23
C PRO A 8 32.37 -29.57 -41.11
N TYR A 9 32.73 -29.84 -39.85
CA TYR A 9 32.20 -29.11 -38.70
C TYR A 9 32.68 -27.65 -38.60
N GLN A 10 33.87 -27.33 -39.13
CA GLN A 10 34.37 -25.94 -39.16
C GLN A 10 33.57 -25.11 -40.16
N VAL A 11 33.25 -25.69 -41.31
CA VAL A 11 32.41 -25.04 -42.34
C VAL A 11 31.01 -24.79 -41.79
N ILE A 12 30.41 -25.75 -41.08
CA ILE A 12 29.07 -25.58 -40.50
C ILE A 12 29.06 -24.47 -39.44
N LEU A 13 30.02 -24.45 -38.51
CA LEU A 13 30.07 -23.45 -37.44
C LEU A 13 30.38 -22.03 -37.95
N ARG A 14 31.17 -21.91 -39.02
CA ARG A 14 31.57 -20.61 -39.58
C ARG A 14 30.49 -19.99 -40.46
N ASN A 15 29.61 -20.80 -41.04
CA ASN A 15 28.64 -20.35 -42.03
C ASN A 15 27.17 -20.49 -41.56
N SER A 16 26.95 -20.86 -40.30
CA SER A 16 25.62 -20.87 -39.70
C SER A 16 25.20 -19.49 -39.23
N GLU A 17 24.04 -19.01 -39.68
CA GLU A 17 23.49 -17.72 -39.24
C GLU A 17 22.97 -17.72 -37.79
N THR A 18 22.57 -18.89 -37.28
CA THR A 18 22.03 -19.02 -35.92
C THR A 18 22.63 -20.22 -35.17
N PRO A 19 22.77 -20.12 -33.82
CA PRO A 19 23.27 -21.23 -33.00
C PRO A 19 22.41 -22.50 -33.13
N ASN A 20 21.09 -22.33 -33.25
CA ASN A 20 20.14 -23.43 -33.41
C ASN A 20 20.29 -24.10 -34.80
N GLY A 21 20.51 -23.30 -35.85
CA GLY A 21 20.81 -23.82 -37.20
C GLY A 21 22.13 -24.58 -37.27
N ALA A 22 23.17 -24.09 -36.57
CA ALA A 22 24.44 -24.81 -36.39
C ALA A 22 24.24 -26.13 -35.65
N ALA A 23 23.51 -26.13 -34.52
CA ALA A 23 23.25 -27.33 -33.74
C ALA A 23 22.52 -28.40 -34.56
N LEU A 24 21.47 -28.01 -35.30
CA LEU A 24 20.69 -28.93 -36.12
C LEU A 24 21.52 -29.52 -37.27
N SER A 25 22.37 -28.70 -37.89
CA SER A 25 23.30 -29.11 -38.96
C SER A 25 24.44 -30.01 -38.46
N LEU A 26 24.93 -29.78 -37.24
CA LEU A 26 25.94 -30.62 -36.61
C LEU A 26 25.36 -31.94 -36.13
N LEU A 27 24.13 -31.96 -35.62
CA LEU A 27 23.44 -33.18 -35.20
C LEU A 27 22.98 -34.02 -36.40
N SER A 28 22.60 -33.38 -37.53
CA SER A 28 22.25 -34.12 -38.75
C SER A 28 23.43 -34.90 -39.34
N CYS A 29 24.67 -34.45 -39.09
CA CYS A 29 25.89 -35.17 -39.46
C CYS A 29 26.03 -36.55 -38.78
N LEU A 30 25.30 -36.83 -37.70
CA LEU A 30 25.27 -38.14 -37.04
C LEU A 30 24.63 -39.23 -37.94
N PHE A 31 23.74 -38.80 -38.84
CA PHE A 31 22.97 -39.65 -39.75
C PHE A 31 23.59 -39.75 -41.16
N SER A 32 24.69 -39.04 -41.42
CA SER A 32 25.40 -39.09 -42.71
C SER A 32 26.08 -40.44 -42.95
N LYS A 33 26.14 -40.87 -44.23
CA LYS A 33 26.64 -42.19 -44.66
C LYS A 33 28.06 -42.50 -44.12
N PRO A 34 28.33 -43.77 -43.74
CA PRO A 34 29.56 -44.13 -43.04
C PRO A 34 30.81 -44.02 -43.92
N SER A 35 31.87 -43.46 -43.32
CA SER A 35 33.26 -43.59 -43.80
C SER A 35 33.77 -45.03 -43.59
N ILE A 36 34.70 -45.45 -44.43
CA ILE A 36 35.28 -46.81 -44.50
C ILE A 36 36.13 -47.16 -43.27
N ASP A 37 36.50 -46.16 -42.44
CA ASP A 37 37.39 -46.33 -41.28
C ASP A 37 36.64 -46.16 -39.93
N PRO A 38 36.50 -47.24 -39.12
CA PRO A 38 35.70 -47.23 -37.89
C PRO A 38 36.27 -46.33 -36.77
N ALA A 39 37.59 -46.15 -36.70
CA ALA A 39 38.22 -45.30 -35.68
C ALA A 39 37.92 -43.81 -35.95
N ARG A 40 38.01 -43.41 -37.23
CA ARG A 40 37.73 -42.05 -37.70
C ARG A 40 36.23 -41.72 -37.60
N LYS A 41 35.36 -42.71 -37.79
CA LYS A 41 33.89 -42.59 -37.62
C LYS A 41 33.48 -42.23 -36.19
N ASN A 42 34.07 -42.88 -35.18
CA ASN A 42 33.75 -42.60 -33.77
C ASN A 42 34.25 -41.22 -33.33
N GLN A 43 35.44 -40.81 -33.80
CA GLN A 43 35.99 -39.49 -33.52
C GLN A 43 35.13 -38.35 -34.11
N HIS A 44 34.69 -38.49 -35.37
CA HIS A 44 33.83 -37.48 -36.00
C HIS A 44 32.45 -37.39 -35.35
N ARG A 45 31.85 -38.53 -34.96
CA ARG A 45 30.58 -38.54 -34.22
C ARG A 45 30.73 -37.86 -32.86
N LEU A 46 31.76 -38.18 -32.08
CA LEU A 46 32.00 -37.57 -30.78
C LEU A 46 32.16 -36.04 -30.88
N GLN A 47 32.93 -35.57 -31.87
CA GLN A 47 33.16 -34.13 -32.09
C GLN A 47 31.91 -33.39 -32.57
N SER A 48 31.16 -33.96 -33.51
CA SER A 48 29.88 -33.39 -33.98
C SER A 48 28.83 -33.34 -32.87
N THR A 49 28.77 -34.37 -32.02
CA THR A 49 27.87 -34.40 -30.86
C THR A 49 28.27 -33.36 -29.83
N LEU A 50 29.57 -33.23 -29.52
CA LEU A 50 30.07 -32.25 -28.53
C LEU A 50 29.84 -30.81 -29.00
N LEU A 51 30.15 -30.50 -30.26
CA LEU A 51 29.94 -29.16 -30.84
C LEU A 51 28.46 -28.84 -31.02
N GLY A 52 27.65 -29.82 -31.43
CA GLY A 52 26.19 -29.68 -31.50
C GLY A 52 25.57 -29.42 -30.14
N ALA A 53 26.04 -30.12 -29.09
CA ALA A 53 25.61 -29.89 -27.71
C ALA A 53 26.01 -28.50 -27.20
N VAL A 54 27.21 -28.01 -27.53
CA VAL A 54 27.64 -26.64 -27.18
C VAL A 54 26.75 -25.60 -27.87
N ALA A 55 26.50 -25.74 -29.18
CA ALA A 55 25.64 -24.80 -29.92
C ALA A 55 24.19 -24.80 -29.39
N LEU A 56 23.65 -25.97 -29.06
CA LEU A 56 22.33 -26.12 -28.45
C LEU A 56 22.28 -25.52 -27.05
N SER A 57 23.32 -25.73 -26.23
CA SER A 57 23.42 -25.14 -24.90
C SER A 57 23.45 -23.61 -24.96
N HIS A 58 24.16 -23.05 -25.93
CA HIS A 58 24.22 -21.61 -26.16
C HIS A 58 22.83 -21.05 -26.52
N GLY A 59 22.10 -21.73 -27.40
CA GLY A 59 20.71 -21.38 -27.74
C GLY A 59 19.77 -21.43 -26.53
N ILE A 60 19.88 -22.49 -25.71
CA ILE A 60 19.09 -22.63 -24.47
C ILE A 60 19.43 -21.53 -23.46
N ILE A 61 20.71 -21.18 -23.30
CA ILE A 61 21.14 -20.10 -22.41
C ILE A 61 20.53 -18.77 -22.85
N PHE A 62 20.53 -18.46 -24.15
CA PHE A 62 19.88 -17.25 -24.66
C PHE A 62 18.38 -17.21 -24.39
N ILE A 63 17.67 -18.33 -24.60
CA ILE A 63 16.24 -18.43 -24.29
C ILE A 63 16.02 -18.25 -22.78
N ALA A 64 16.82 -18.91 -21.93
CA ALA A 64 16.72 -18.80 -20.49
C ALA A 64 16.96 -17.36 -20.01
N LEU A 65 17.96 -16.67 -20.56
CA LEU A 65 18.22 -15.25 -20.29
C LEU A 65 17.05 -14.37 -20.73
N SER A 66 16.45 -14.64 -21.89
CA SER A 66 15.27 -13.91 -22.36
C SER A 66 14.01 -14.15 -21.52
N ILE A 67 13.92 -15.28 -20.81
CA ILE A 67 12.85 -15.51 -19.83
C ILE A 67 13.20 -14.81 -18.52
N LEU A 68 14.46 -14.86 -18.09
CA LEU A 68 14.94 -14.19 -16.89
C LEU A 68 14.78 -12.67 -16.97
N THR A 69 14.87 -12.05 -18.14
CA THR A 69 14.60 -10.60 -18.31
C THR A 69 13.18 -10.22 -17.90
N SER A 70 12.19 -11.10 -18.13
CA SER A 70 10.81 -10.87 -17.67
C SER A 70 10.67 -10.92 -16.14
N GLN A 71 11.55 -11.67 -15.47
CA GLN A 71 11.59 -11.82 -14.00
C GLN A 71 12.34 -10.67 -13.30
N ILE A 72 12.93 -9.75 -14.07
CA ILE A 72 13.60 -8.56 -13.50
C ILE A 72 12.55 -7.57 -12.99
N VAL A 73 11.37 -7.51 -13.60
CA VAL A 73 10.32 -6.57 -13.22
C VAL A 73 9.63 -7.08 -11.95
N LEU A 74 9.81 -6.35 -10.84
CA LEU A 74 9.24 -6.67 -9.52
C LEU A 74 7.85 -6.03 -9.31
N GLY A 75 7.36 -5.25 -10.28
CA GLY A 75 6.07 -4.56 -10.25
C GLY A 75 6.16 -3.09 -9.83
N GLY A 76 5.01 -2.49 -9.50
CA GLY A 76 4.88 -1.04 -9.22
C GLY A 76 5.14 -0.61 -7.77
N THR A 77 5.63 -1.51 -6.91
CA THR A 77 5.96 -1.14 -5.52
C THR A 77 7.25 -0.33 -5.50
N VAL A 78 7.21 0.89 -4.99
CA VAL A 78 8.35 1.80 -4.89
C VAL A 78 8.61 2.22 -3.45
N VAL A 79 9.82 2.70 -3.20
CA VAL A 79 10.19 3.34 -1.94
C VAL A 79 10.19 4.85 -2.18
N SER A 80 9.63 5.61 -1.23
CA SER A 80 9.64 7.07 -1.28
C SER A 80 11.05 7.63 -1.36
N LYS A 81 11.17 8.79 -1.97
CA LYS A 81 12.42 9.57 -1.99
C LYS A 81 12.34 10.63 -0.89
N ALA A 82 13.48 10.95 -0.28
CA ALA A 82 13.57 12.15 0.54
C ALA A 82 13.45 13.40 -0.34
N THR A 83 12.34 14.12 -0.20
CA THR A 83 12.09 15.42 -0.81
C THR A 83 12.10 16.50 0.26
N SER A 84 12.28 17.77 -0.12
CA SER A 84 12.19 18.91 0.81
C SER A 84 10.79 19.05 1.43
N THR A 85 9.78 18.47 0.79
CA THR A 85 8.37 18.52 1.18
C THR A 85 7.89 17.27 1.92
N CYS A 86 8.71 16.22 2.03
CA CYS A 86 8.41 15.04 2.83
C CYS A 86 8.32 15.42 4.32
N GLY A 87 7.28 14.96 5.01
CA GLY A 87 7.01 15.51 6.34
C GLY A 87 5.70 15.09 6.98
N HIS A 88 5.65 15.21 8.31
CA HIS A 88 4.38 15.31 9.02
C HIS A 88 3.97 16.77 9.11
N TRP A 89 2.97 17.15 8.33
CA TRP A 89 2.53 18.54 8.23
C TRP A 89 1.38 18.86 9.19
N THR A 90 1.45 20.03 9.81
CA THR A 90 0.39 20.59 10.65
C THR A 90 0.19 22.08 10.34
N VAL A 91 -0.93 22.63 10.77
CA VAL A 91 -1.26 24.05 10.61
C VAL A 91 -0.41 24.90 11.57
N LEU A 92 0.19 25.95 11.02
CA LEU A 92 0.85 27.04 11.73
C LEU A 92 0.08 28.32 11.41
N ALA A 93 -0.51 29.00 12.40
CA ALA A 93 -1.06 30.33 12.15
C ALA A 93 -0.61 31.33 13.20
N ASN A 94 -0.52 32.60 12.79
CA ASN A 94 0.00 33.70 13.62
C ASN A 94 -0.96 34.11 14.74
N ASN A 95 -2.25 33.85 14.57
CA ASN A 95 -3.29 34.06 15.60
C ASN A 95 -4.11 32.77 15.80
N GLU A 96 -4.83 32.68 16.91
CA GLU A 96 -5.55 31.45 17.28
C GLU A 96 -6.79 31.18 16.43
N SER A 97 -7.46 32.24 15.95
CA SER A 97 -8.68 32.12 15.14
C SER A 97 -8.40 31.54 13.77
N ASP A 98 -7.39 32.05 13.07
CA ASP A 98 -6.99 31.57 11.76
C ASP A 98 -6.42 30.14 11.86
N ARG A 99 -5.71 29.83 12.96
CA ARG A 99 -5.26 28.46 13.25
C ARG A 99 -6.44 27.50 13.37
N TYR A 100 -7.49 27.91 14.06
CA TYR A 100 -8.68 27.09 14.26
C TYR A 100 -9.42 26.82 12.94
N LEU A 101 -9.64 27.86 12.12
CA LEU A 101 -10.32 27.72 10.83
C LEU A 101 -9.52 26.84 9.86
N ALA A 102 -8.23 27.12 9.70
CA ALA A 102 -7.35 26.33 8.83
C ALA A 102 -7.21 24.88 9.31
N SER A 103 -7.13 24.64 10.63
CA SER A 103 -7.12 23.28 11.19
C SER A 103 -8.44 22.55 10.93
N SER A 104 -9.57 23.24 11.04
CA SER A 104 -10.89 22.66 10.81
C SER A 104 -11.06 22.25 9.34
N GLU A 105 -10.67 23.11 8.40
CA GLU A 105 -10.66 22.79 6.98
C GLU A 105 -9.70 21.62 6.67
N TRP A 106 -8.51 21.61 7.27
CA TRP A 106 -7.53 20.54 7.09
C TRP A 106 -8.08 19.17 7.51
N ILE A 107 -8.73 19.13 8.67
CA ILE A 107 -9.33 17.93 9.25
C ILE A 107 -10.53 17.49 8.40
N LEU A 108 -11.41 18.41 7.99
CA LEU A 108 -12.55 18.12 7.12
C LEU A 108 -12.09 17.47 5.82
N ASN A 109 -11.13 18.08 5.11
CA ASN A 109 -10.60 17.51 3.87
C ASN A 109 -9.97 16.12 4.09
N ALA A 110 -9.23 15.93 5.19
CA ALA A 110 -8.65 14.63 5.52
C ALA A 110 -9.71 13.54 5.78
N THR A 111 -10.81 13.88 6.45
CA THR A 111 -11.89 12.93 6.74
C THR A 111 -12.73 12.62 5.49
N LEU A 112 -12.94 13.60 4.60
CA LEU A 112 -13.59 13.39 3.30
C LEU A 112 -12.76 12.49 2.38
N ASP A 113 -11.45 12.74 2.25
CA ASP A 113 -10.55 11.86 1.49
C ASP A 113 -10.60 10.42 2.01
N THR A 114 -10.57 10.27 3.34
CA THR A 114 -10.62 8.96 4.00
C THR A 114 -11.96 8.27 3.75
N ASP A 115 -13.07 9.00 3.80
CA ASP A 115 -14.39 8.45 3.51
C ASP A 115 -14.49 7.96 2.07
N ASN A 116 -14.00 8.76 1.11
CA ASN A 116 -13.95 8.37 -0.29
C ASN A 116 -13.13 7.09 -0.47
N TYR A 117 -11.98 6.96 0.20
CA TYR A 117 -11.21 5.71 0.16
C TYR A 117 -11.98 4.55 0.79
N VAL A 118 -12.62 4.74 1.95
CA VAL A 118 -13.33 3.67 2.65
C VAL A 118 -14.53 3.17 1.86
N GLN A 119 -15.31 4.08 1.28
CA GLN A 119 -16.46 3.73 0.46
C GLN A 119 -16.08 2.92 -0.78
N ASN A 120 -14.97 3.27 -1.42
CA ASN A 120 -14.58 2.69 -2.71
C ASN A 120 -13.62 1.50 -2.59
N CYS A 121 -12.84 1.40 -1.50
CA CYS A 121 -11.71 0.48 -1.43
C CYS A 121 -11.61 -0.40 -0.16
N TYR A 122 -12.31 -0.13 0.95
CA TYR A 122 -11.92 -0.74 2.24
C TYR A 122 -12.71 -1.99 2.65
N PHE A 123 -14.04 -1.97 2.50
CA PHE A 123 -14.93 -3.03 2.98
C PHE A 123 -15.26 -4.08 1.89
N GLY A 124 -14.23 -4.58 1.21
CA GLY A 124 -14.40 -5.61 0.17
C GLY A 124 -15.10 -5.11 -1.10
N SER A 125 -15.18 -3.79 -1.27
CA SER A 125 -15.56 -3.17 -2.53
C SER A 125 -14.53 -3.56 -3.59
N GLN A 126 -14.97 -4.27 -4.61
CA GLN A 126 -14.21 -4.48 -5.85
C GLN A 126 -14.13 -3.10 -6.50
N GLY A 127 -13.04 -2.38 -6.27
CA GLY A 127 -12.84 -1.04 -6.83
C GLY A 127 -13.23 -1.06 -8.30
N THR A 128 -14.22 -0.25 -8.68
CA THR A 128 -14.44 -0.02 -10.10
C THR A 128 -13.15 0.58 -10.64
N GLY A 129 -12.69 0.19 -11.83
CA GLY A 129 -11.37 0.58 -12.37
C GLY A 129 -11.10 2.10 -12.50
N ILE A 130 -12.04 2.93 -12.07
CA ILE A 130 -11.95 4.38 -11.89
C ILE A 130 -11.11 4.76 -10.65
N PHE A 131 -11.09 3.93 -9.59
CA PHE A 131 -10.39 4.23 -8.34
C PHE A 131 -9.14 3.37 -8.15
N ASP A 132 -8.00 4.01 -7.89
CA ASP A 132 -6.72 3.34 -7.59
C ASP A 132 -6.68 2.86 -6.12
N CYS A 133 -7.34 1.73 -5.85
CA CYS A 133 -7.37 1.12 -4.52
C CYS A 133 -6.03 0.46 -4.12
N GLU A 134 -5.09 0.32 -5.06
CA GLU A 134 -3.81 -0.38 -4.84
C GLU A 134 -2.66 0.52 -4.43
N MET A 135 -2.85 1.84 -4.36
CA MET A 135 -1.80 2.81 -4.00
C MET A 135 -1.11 2.52 -2.66
N LEU A 136 -1.83 1.97 -1.67
CA LEU A 136 -1.32 1.65 -0.34
C LEU A 136 -0.71 0.24 -0.29
N GLN A 137 0.27 0.03 0.60
CA GLN A 137 0.92 -1.28 0.77
C GLN A 137 -0.07 -2.41 1.12
N SER A 138 -1.09 -2.09 1.93
CA SER A 138 -2.23 -2.93 2.24
C SER A 138 -3.50 -2.14 1.93
N GLN A 139 -4.46 -2.73 1.24
CA GLN A 139 -5.72 -2.05 0.87
C GLN A 139 -6.60 -1.75 2.10
N SER A 140 -6.62 -2.66 3.07
CA SER A 140 -7.35 -2.44 4.32
C SER A 140 -6.63 -3.08 5.50
N ILE A 141 -7.06 -2.71 6.70
CA ILE A 141 -6.61 -3.33 7.95
C ILE A 141 -7.75 -4.20 8.47
N PRO A 142 -7.57 -5.53 8.56
CA PRO A 142 -8.59 -6.40 9.06
C PRO A 142 -8.77 -6.22 10.58
N PHE A 143 -10.03 -6.26 11.00
CA PHE A 143 -10.41 -6.22 12.40
C PHE A 143 -11.60 -7.14 12.67
N SER A 144 -11.75 -7.52 13.93
CA SER A 144 -12.84 -8.36 14.41
C SER A 144 -13.76 -7.54 15.31
N VAL A 145 -15.05 -7.87 15.27
CA VAL A 145 -16.08 -7.24 16.09
C VAL A 145 -16.56 -8.19 17.18
N PHE A 146 -16.89 -7.65 18.34
CA PHE A 146 -17.36 -8.39 19.50
C PHE A 146 -18.66 -7.79 20.00
N HIS A 147 -19.71 -8.60 19.98
CA HIS A 147 -21.03 -8.29 20.51
C HIS A 147 -21.06 -8.80 21.95
N ASN A 148 -21.32 -7.93 22.93
CA ASN A 148 -21.34 -8.22 24.37
C ASN A 148 -20.02 -8.16 25.18
N PRO A 149 -19.03 -7.29 24.87
CA PRO A 149 -18.07 -6.87 25.89
C PRO A 149 -18.75 -6.11 27.04
N THR A 150 -18.08 -6.04 28.19
CA THR A 150 -18.50 -5.23 29.33
C THR A 150 -18.49 -3.74 28.98
N CYS A 151 -19.43 -2.98 29.55
CA CYS A 151 -19.41 -1.52 29.53
C CYS A 151 -18.03 -0.99 29.96
N PRO A 152 -17.38 -0.09 29.17
CA PRO A 152 -16.06 0.43 29.52
C PRO A 152 -16.10 1.47 30.65
N PHE A 153 -17.29 1.96 31.01
CA PHE A 153 -17.54 2.91 32.10
C PHE A 153 -18.06 2.19 33.35
N GLU A 154 -18.26 2.94 34.42
CA GLU A 154 -18.99 2.44 35.60
C GLU A 154 -20.40 1.98 35.21
N SER A 155 -20.91 0.95 35.90
CA SER A 155 -22.13 0.22 35.51
C SER A 155 -23.39 1.07 35.35
N HIS A 156 -23.47 2.21 36.05
CA HIS A 156 -24.61 3.12 35.97
C HIS A 156 -24.58 4.09 34.78
N VAL A 157 -23.44 4.19 34.08
CA VAL A 157 -23.21 5.15 32.99
C VAL A 157 -23.76 4.64 31.65
N CYS A 158 -23.54 3.36 31.35
CA CYS A 158 -24.04 2.76 30.12
C CYS A 158 -25.57 2.60 30.17
N ARG A 159 -26.21 2.86 29.03
CA ARG A 159 -27.65 2.65 28.84
C ARG A 159 -27.98 1.16 28.69
N THR A 160 -27.06 0.37 28.12
CA THR A 160 -27.19 -1.06 27.86
C THR A 160 -26.21 -1.89 28.70
N ASP A 161 -26.59 -3.12 29.03
CA ASP A 161 -25.73 -4.06 29.79
C ASP A 161 -24.54 -4.59 28.97
N SER A 162 -24.67 -4.55 27.64
CA SER A 162 -23.65 -4.97 26.68
C SER A 162 -23.09 -3.79 25.90
N ALA A 163 -21.77 -3.73 25.76
CA ALA A 163 -21.06 -2.81 24.85
C ALA A 163 -20.82 -3.46 23.47
N PHE A 164 -20.09 -2.77 22.60
CA PHE A 164 -19.60 -3.26 21.32
C PHE A 164 -18.11 -2.95 21.18
N ALA A 165 -17.31 -3.94 20.81
CA ALA A 165 -15.86 -3.74 20.64
C ALA A 165 -15.40 -4.10 19.24
N MET A 166 -14.41 -3.35 18.76
CA MET A 166 -13.68 -3.61 17.54
C MET A 166 -12.20 -3.73 17.88
N GLU A 167 -11.55 -4.80 17.42
CA GLU A 167 -10.12 -5.03 17.65
C GLU A 167 -9.42 -5.42 16.36
N THR A 168 -8.31 -4.76 16.06
CA THR A 168 -7.47 -5.10 14.91
C THR A 168 -6.70 -6.38 15.18
N HIS A 169 -6.32 -7.08 14.12
CA HIS A 169 -5.26 -8.09 14.25
C HIS A 169 -3.90 -7.40 14.48
N ASN A 170 -2.81 -8.17 14.54
CA ASN A 170 -1.47 -7.60 14.64
C ASN A 170 -1.13 -6.83 13.37
N ILE A 171 -1.05 -5.50 13.46
CA ILE A 171 -0.71 -4.62 12.34
C ILE A 171 0.79 -4.38 12.38
N THR A 172 1.54 -5.00 11.48
CA THR A 172 2.98 -4.73 11.37
C THR A 172 3.20 -3.35 10.77
N LEU A 173 4.29 -2.68 11.14
CA LEU A 173 4.62 -1.37 10.57
C LEU A 173 4.92 -1.50 9.06
N ALA A 174 5.46 -2.64 8.64
CA ALA A 174 5.65 -2.98 7.22
C ALA A 174 4.31 -3.07 6.45
N GLN A 175 3.22 -3.53 7.07
CA GLN A 175 1.88 -3.54 6.45
C GLN A 175 1.36 -2.12 6.17
N LEU A 176 1.78 -1.15 6.98
CA LEU A 176 1.51 0.27 6.76
C LEU A 176 2.43 0.93 5.72
N GLY A 177 3.32 0.14 5.10
CA GLY A 177 4.29 0.63 4.13
C GLY A 177 5.60 1.11 4.75
N ILE A 178 5.80 1.04 6.07
CA ILE A 178 7.07 1.50 6.66
C ILE A 178 8.20 0.53 6.29
N ASN A 179 9.30 1.09 5.79
CA ASN A 179 10.45 0.39 5.23
C ASN A 179 11.70 0.65 6.09
N THR A 180 11.66 0.17 7.32
CA THR A 180 12.81 0.15 8.24
C THR A 180 13.17 -1.28 8.60
N LYS A 181 14.35 -1.47 9.20
CA LYS A 181 14.91 -2.80 9.50
C LYS A 181 14.04 -3.66 10.42
N LEU A 182 13.30 -3.07 11.35
CA LEU A 182 12.41 -3.77 12.28
C LEU A 182 10.91 -3.59 11.96
N ALA A 183 10.55 -3.03 10.79
CA ALA A 183 9.15 -2.72 10.47
C ALA A 183 8.24 -3.96 10.40
N ASP A 184 8.79 -5.13 10.07
CA ASP A 184 8.10 -6.42 10.05
C ASP A 184 8.01 -7.08 11.44
N GLN A 185 8.92 -6.70 12.35
CA GLN A 185 8.97 -7.22 13.72
C GLN A 185 8.17 -6.37 14.70
N LEU A 186 8.06 -5.07 14.45
CA LEU A 186 7.23 -4.16 15.23
C LEU A 186 5.79 -4.19 14.73
N TYR A 187 4.85 -4.29 15.65
CA TYR A 187 3.43 -4.26 15.35
C TYR A 187 2.65 -3.61 16.47
N PHE A 188 1.43 -3.17 16.17
CA PHE A 188 0.49 -2.75 17.18
C PHE A 188 -0.88 -3.40 16.99
N ARG A 189 -1.68 -3.32 18.05
CA ARG A 189 -3.10 -3.67 18.06
C ARG A 189 -3.89 -2.49 18.57
N LYS A 190 -5.02 -2.18 17.93
CA LYS A 190 -5.98 -1.21 18.43
C LYS A 190 -7.24 -1.93 18.87
N ARG A 191 -7.77 -1.57 20.04
CA ARG A 191 -9.07 -2.00 20.54
C ARG A 191 -9.89 -0.78 20.91
N THR A 192 -11.11 -0.70 20.39
CA THR A 192 -12.09 0.33 20.75
C THR A 192 -13.34 -0.35 21.28
N THR A 193 -13.72 -0.05 22.52
CA THR A 193 -14.94 -0.57 23.16
C THR A 193 -15.89 0.59 23.42
N CYS A 194 -17.09 0.53 22.87
CA CYS A 194 -18.06 1.61 22.93
C CYS A 194 -19.41 1.14 23.47
N ALA A 195 -20.13 2.02 24.13
CA ALA A 195 -21.50 1.79 24.57
C ALA A 195 -22.32 3.09 24.48
N PRO A 196 -23.63 2.99 24.18
CA PRO A 196 -24.56 4.08 24.42
C PRO A 196 -24.59 4.42 25.92
N ILE A 197 -24.50 5.70 26.26
CA ILE A 197 -24.49 6.18 27.64
C ILE A 197 -25.72 7.04 27.93
N ARG A 198 -26.06 7.15 29.21
CA ARG A 198 -27.20 7.90 29.74
C ARG A 198 -26.92 9.40 29.74
N GLU A 199 -27.62 10.17 28.90
CA GLU A 199 -27.51 11.61 28.78
C GLU A 199 -27.97 12.35 30.04
N GLU A 200 -28.91 11.77 30.79
CA GLU A 200 -29.46 12.35 32.02
C GLU A 200 -28.40 12.58 33.10
N LEU A 201 -27.30 11.82 33.06
CA LEU A 201 -26.16 11.98 33.97
C LEU A 201 -25.36 13.27 33.74
N PHE A 202 -25.57 13.91 32.59
CA PHE A 202 -24.84 15.11 32.16
C PHE A 202 -25.73 16.33 32.08
N HIS A 203 -27.02 16.23 32.42
CA HIS A 203 -27.93 17.38 32.42
C HIS A 203 -27.49 18.43 33.44
N VAL A 204 -27.38 19.69 32.99
CA VAL A 204 -27.03 20.82 33.86
C VAL A 204 -28.25 21.70 34.08
N LYS A 205 -28.84 22.22 33.00
CA LYS A 205 -29.99 23.13 33.06
C LYS A 205 -30.71 23.18 31.72
N THR A 206 -32.04 23.27 31.77
CA THR A 206 -32.85 23.66 30.61
C THR A 206 -33.19 25.15 30.72
N TYR A 207 -32.82 25.92 29.70
CA TYR A 207 -33.08 27.34 29.57
C TYR A 207 -34.36 27.55 28.76
N THR A 208 -35.19 28.47 29.25
CA THR A 208 -36.44 28.90 28.63
C THR A 208 -36.35 30.36 28.18
N SER A 209 -37.40 30.88 27.55
CA SER A 209 -37.52 32.33 27.25
C SER A 209 -37.44 33.23 28.48
N ASN A 210 -37.75 32.70 29.67
CA ASN A 210 -37.58 33.42 30.94
C ASN A 210 -36.11 33.53 31.36
N ASP A 211 -35.28 32.56 31.00
CA ASP A 211 -33.85 32.56 31.32
C ASP A 211 -33.03 33.30 30.25
N LEU A 212 -33.40 33.15 28.98
CA LEU A 212 -32.71 33.71 27.82
C LEU A 212 -33.69 34.51 26.97
N HIS A 213 -33.63 35.83 27.09
CA HIS A 213 -34.55 36.77 26.42
C HIS A 213 -34.58 36.70 24.89
N TRP A 214 -33.59 36.06 24.25
CA TRP A 214 -33.53 35.84 22.81
C TRP A 214 -34.16 34.50 22.37
N LEU A 215 -34.57 33.64 23.30
CA LEU A 215 -35.39 32.46 23.02
C LEU A 215 -36.85 32.87 22.86
N LYS A 216 -37.51 32.33 21.84
CA LYS A 216 -38.95 32.50 21.67
C LYS A 216 -39.71 31.67 22.70
N GLU A 217 -40.92 32.09 23.04
CA GLU A 217 -41.79 31.32 23.92
C GLU A 217 -42.08 29.94 23.30
N GLY A 218 -41.73 28.87 24.03
CA GLY A 218 -41.82 27.48 23.56
C GLY A 218 -40.51 26.91 22.98
N ASP A 219 -39.47 27.73 22.79
CA ASP A 219 -38.15 27.28 22.38
C ASP A 219 -37.24 27.04 23.60
N ASP A 220 -37.04 25.78 23.96
CA ASP A 220 -36.15 25.42 25.07
C ASP A 220 -34.74 25.08 24.58
N ARG A 221 -33.73 25.25 25.45
CA ARG A 221 -32.34 24.80 25.21
C ARG A 221 -31.85 24.01 26.40
N THR A 222 -31.33 22.81 26.17
CA THR A 222 -30.80 21.97 27.26
C THR A 222 -29.28 22.01 27.24
N LEU A 223 -28.68 22.39 28.37
CA LEU A 223 -27.23 22.38 28.56
C LEU A 223 -26.80 21.07 29.21
N TYR A 224 -25.86 20.39 28.57
CA TYR A 224 -25.18 19.20 29.08
C TYR A 224 -23.73 19.53 29.44
N GLY A 225 -23.24 18.99 30.56
CA GLY A 225 -21.91 19.22 31.09
C GLY A 225 -21.15 17.92 31.28
N PHE A 226 -20.11 17.70 30.47
CA PHE A 226 -19.24 16.53 30.57
C PHE A 226 -17.99 16.90 31.37
N TYR A 227 -17.91 16.40 32.60
CA TYR A 227 -16.82 16.67 33.53
C TYR A 227 -15.73 15.60 33.39
N PHE A 228 -14.50 16.02 33.11
CA PHE A 228 -13.38 15.10 32.86
C PHE A 228 -12.10 15.40 33.66
N GLY A 229 -12.08 16.43 34.50
CA GLY A 229 -11.05 16.60 35.53
C GLY A 229 -9.61 16.74 35.03
N SER A 230 -9.32 17.76 34.22
CA SER A 230 -7.96 18.02 33.74
C SER A 230 -7.14 18.82 34.78
N PRO A 231 -5.85 18.55 34.99
CA PRO A 231 -4.97 19.39 35.83
C PRO A 231 -4.83 20.82 35.32
N SER A 232 -4.88 20.99 33.99
CA SER A 232 -4.84 22.30 33.33
C SER A 232 -6.18 23.03 33.45
N PHE A 233 -7.27 22.30 33.67
CA PHE A 233 -8.62 22.82 33.84
C PHE A 233 -9.33 21.99 34.94
N PRO A 234 -9.06 22.24 36.23
CA PRO A 234 -9.64 21.46 37.33
C PRO A 234 -11.17 21.58 37.41
N ASN A 235 -11.75 22.61 36.78
CA ASN A 235 -13.19 22.76 36.53
C ASN A 235 -13.57 22.47 35.06
N GLY A 236 -12.72 21.74 34.34
CA GLY A 236 -12.84 21.43 32.92
C GLY A 236 -14.13 20.68 32.64
N THR A 237 -15.12 21.43 32.21
CA THR A 237 -16.44 20.95 31.83
C THR A 237 -16.58 21.24 30.36
N LEU A 238 -16.73 20.20 29.55
CA LEU A 238 -17.17 20.40 28.18
C LEU A 238 -18.68 20.65 28.25
N LEU A 239 -19.08 21.85 27.87
CA LEU A 239 -20.47 22.24 27.81
C LEU A 239 -20.98 22.04 26.39
N HIS A 240 -22.10 21.33 26.26
CA HIS A 240 -22.79 21.12 24.99
C HIS A 240 -24.23 21.61 25.13
N MET A 241 -24.63 22.56 24.28
CA MET A 241 -25.98 23.11 24.31
C MET A 241 -26.78 22.51 23.17
N VAL A 242 -27.84 21.80 23.53
CA VAL A 242 -28.75 21.14 22.60
C VAL A 242 -29.97 22.01 22.38
N LEU A 243 -30.31 22.15 21.12
CA LEU A 243 -31.51 22.78 20.66
C LEU A 243 -32.68 21.79 20.80
N ASN A 244 -33.62 22.02 21.72
CA ASN A 244 -34.81 21.15 21.85
C ASN A 244 -35.82 21.36 20.70
N ASP A 245 -35.44 22.12 19.65
CA ASP A 245 -36.27 22.37 18.48
C ASP A 245 -36.37 21.09 17.62
N ARG A 246 -37.60 20.79 17.23
CA ARG A 246 -37.98 19.58 16.49
C ARG A 246 -38.14 19.83 15.00
N LEU A 247 -37.54 20.91 14.49
CA LEU A 247 -37.67 21.34 13.09
C LEU A 247 -36.44 21.04 12.23
N GLY A 248 -35.29 20.68 12.82
CA GLY A 248 -34.06 20.36 12.09
C GLY A 248 -34.23 19.12 11.19
N PRO A 249 -34.11 19.21 9.85
CA PRO A 249 -34.39 18.09 8.95
C PRO A 249 -33.20 17.12 8.80
N SER A 250 -32.19 17.22 9.65
CA SER A 250 -30.96 16.44 9.57
C SER A 250 -30.44 16.04 10.95
N TYR A 251 -29.61 15.01 10.97
CA TYR A 251 -28.80 14.71 12.14
C TYR A 251 -27.69 15.74 12.29
N ASP A 252 -27.37 16.07 13.53
CA ASP A 252 -26.12 16.74 13.88
C ASP A 252 -25.26 15.80 14.72
N LEU A 253 -23.95 15.87 14.48
CA LEU A 253 -22.99 15.00 15.14
C LEU A 253 -21.78 15.79 15.61
N THR A 254 -21.55 15.77 16.91
CA THR A 254 -20.38 16.39 17.54
C THR A 254 -19.60 15.33 18.30
N ALA A 255 -18.28 15.31 18.20
CA ALA A 255 -17.46 14.30 18.84
C ALA A 255 -16.19 14.88 19.46
N TYR A 256 -15.77 14.30 20.58
CA TYR A 256 -14.61 14.76 21.35
C TYR A 256 -13.77 13.59 21.82
N TYR A 257 -12.46 13.68 21.62
CA TYR A 257 -11.48 12.80 22.26
C TYR A 257 -10.83 13.54 23.42
N ILE A 258 -10.87 12.96 24.62
CA ILE A 258 -10.42 13.61 25.86
C ILE A 258 -9.18 12.87 26.38
N PRO A 259 -7.95 13.26 25.97
CA PRO A 259 -6.73 12.63 26.46
C PRO A 259 -6.40 13.07 27.89
N LEU A 260 -6.56 12.17 28.87
CA LEU A 260 -6.24 12.43 30.28
C LEU A 260 -4.92 11.78 30.68
N ASP A 261 -4.02 12.49 31.37
CA ASP A 261 -2.77 11.89 31.87
C ASP A 261 -3.04 11.09 33.16
N ALA A 262 -2.70 9.80 33.14
CA ALA A 262 -2.97 8.85 34.23
C ALA A 262 -2.34 9.26 35.58
N THR A 263 -1.26 10.03 35.58
CA THR A 263 -0.57 10.44 36.83
C THR A 263 -1.25 11.58 37.58
N ASN A 264 -2.31 12.14 36.99
CA ASN A 264 -2.82 13.46 37.31
C ASN A 264 -4.34 13.46 37.59
N THR A 265 -4.96 12.28 37.66
CA THR A 265 -6.35 12.12 38.06
C THR A 265 -6.47 12.38 39.56
N THR A 266 -6.87 13.59 39.93
CA THR A 266 -7.34 13.87 41.28
C THR A 266 -8.57 13.02 41.58
N SER A 267 -8.80 12.73 42.86
CA SER A 267 -9.89 11.86 43.36
C SER A 267 -11.30 12.47 43.21
N GLN A 268 -11.55 13.31 42.22
CA GLN A 268 -12.87 13.88 41.97
C GLN A 268 -13.72 12.87 41.17
N ASN A 269 -14.98 12.70 41.59
CA ASN A 269 -15.95 11.86 40.89
C ASN A 269 -16.31 12.51 39.56
N HIS A 270 -15.74 12.03 38.47
CA HIS A 270 -16.09 12.43 37.11
C HIS A 270 -17.09 11.44 36.52
N SER A 271 -18.13 11.95 35.84
CA SER A 271 -19.22 11.14 35.28
C SER A 271 -18.82 10.27 34.08
N LEU A 272 -17.66 10.55 33.46
CA LEU A 272 -17.09 9.76 32.35
C LEU A 272 -15.87 8.91 32.77
N ARG A 273 -15.86 8.43 34.01
CA ARG A 273 -14.75 7.59 34.50
C ARG A 273 -14.76 6.22 33.84
N LEU A 274 -13.62 5.83 33.28
CA LEU A 274 -13.39 4.49 32.74
C LEU A 274 -13.23 3.48 33.89
N SER A 275 -13.81 2.29 33.71
CA SER A 275 -13.82 1.19 34.69
C SER A 275 -12.43 0.60 34.95
N ASP A 276 -11.58 0.59 33.92
CA ASP A 276 -10.20 0.11 33.97
C ASP A 276 -9.25 1.21 33.48
N PRO A 277 -8.90 2.19 34.33
CA PRO A 277 -7.98 3.25 33.95
C PRO A 277 -6.57 2.71 33.77
N LEU A 278 -5.96 3.01 32.63
CA LEU A 278 -4.62 2.54 32.30
C LEU A 278 -3.55 3.25 33.15
N PRO A 279 -2.49 2.53 33.57
CA PRO A 279 -1.51 3.05 34.53
C PRO A 279 -0.52 4.05 33.94
N ARG A 280 -0.44 4.20 32.61
CA ARG A 280 0.52 5.07 31.92
C ARG A 280 -0.03 5.63 30.61
N GLY A 281 0.46 6.82 30.25
CA GLY A 281 0.13 7.50 29.00
C GLY A 281 -1.12 8.37 29.12
N TYR A 282 -1.47 9.02 28.01
CA TYR A 282 -2.73 9.76 27.92
C TYR A 282 -3.84 8.79 27.54
N HIS A 283 -4.80 8.62 28.43
CA HIS A 283 -5.92 7.70 28.30
C HIS A 283 -7.17 8.32 28.90
N GLY A 284 -8.14 8.64 28.05
CA GLY A 284 -9.44 9.09 28.48
C GLY A 284 -10.50 8.78 27.43
N PRO A 285 -11.76 9.09 27.72
CA PRO A 285 -12.88 8.65 26.91
C PRO A 285 -12.99 9.45 25.60
N SER A 286 -13.47 8.76 24.57
CA SER A 286 -14.03 9.38 23.38
C SER A 286 -15.55 9.47 23.54
N ILE A 287 -16.14 10.62 23.24
CA ILE A 287 -17.59 10.80 23.26
C ILE A 287 -18.09 11.27 21.90
N VAL A 288 -19.26 10.77 21.52
CA VAL A 288 -19.97 11.15 20.29
C VAL A 288 -21.40 11.52 20.69
N LEU A 289 -21.80 12.74 20.32
CA LEU A 289 -23.08 13.36 20.61
C LEU A 289 -23.88 13.38 19.32
N LEU A 290 -25.05 12.75 19.34
CA LEU A 290 -25.99 12.67 18.23
C LEU A 290 -27.26 13.43 18.57
N GLU A 291 -27.57 14.41 17.74
CA GLU A 291 -28.83 15.15 17.75
C GLU A 291 -29.62 14.82 16.48
N GLY A 292 -30.95 14.71 16.62
CA GLY A 292 -31.82 14.34 15.51
C GLY A 292 -33.30 14.63 15.78
N GLY A 293 -33.59 15.59 16.67
CA GLY A 293 -34.94 15.82 17.20
C GLY A 293 -36.00 16.15 16.14
N GLY A 294 -35.60 16.70 14.99
CA GLY A 294 -36.49 16.98 13.85
C GLY A 294 -36.55 15.88 12.78
N VAL A 295 -35.75 14.82 12.91
CA VAL A 295 -35.83 13.65 12.02
C VAL A 295 -37.03 12.78 12.40
N THR A 296 -37.79 12.38 11.39
CA THR A 296 -39.00 11.56 11.56
C THR A 296 -38.85 10.18 10.93
N PHE A 297 -39.58 9.21 11.47
CA PHE A 297 -39.46 7.79 11.14
C PHE A 297 -40.85 7.19 10.88
N HIS A 298 -40.94 6.27 9.92
CA HIS A 298 -42.18 5.54 9.65
C HIS A 298 -42.41 4.39 10.63
N GLU A 299 -41.32 3.80 11.12
CA GLU A 299 -41.33 2.65 12.02
C GLU A 299 -40.65 3.01 13.34
N LYS A 300 -41.00 2.25 14.39
CA LYS A 300 -40.33 2.36 15.68
C LYS A 300 -38.97 1.66 15.64
N SER A 301 -38.05 2.10 16.48
CA SER A 301 -36.72 1.51 16.61
C SER A 301 -36.34 1.33 18.07
N ASN A 302 -35.88 0.12 18.41
CA ASN A 302 -35.30 -0.21 19.72
C ASN A 302 -33.78 -0.04 19.75
N ASP A 303 -33.17 0.50 18.69
CA ASP A 303 -31.75 0.81 18.67
C ASP A 303 -31.43 1.76 19.84
N PRO A 304 -30.45 1.46 20.70
CA PRO A 304 -30.20 2.24 21.90
C PRO A 304 -29.65 3.65 21.61
N LEU A 305 -29.13 3.92 20.42
CA LEU A 305 -28.72 5.26 19.98
C LEU A 305 -29.79 5.95 19.14
N TRP A 306 -30.53 5.18 18.33
CA TRP A 306 -31.72 5.62 17.60
C TRP A 306 -33.00 5.08 18.24
N SER A 307 -33.23 5.41 19.51
CA SER A 307 -34.46 5.00 20.21
C SER A 307 -35.63 5.84 19.69
N VAL A 308 -36.59 5.19 19.05
CA VAL A 308 -37.69 5.85 18.34
C VAL A 308 -39.02 5.20 18.72
N HIS A 309 -39.73 5.80 19.65
CA HIS A 309 -41.05 5.36 20.09
C HIS A 309 -42.06 6.49 20.22
N THR A 310 -41.57 7.72 20.31
CA THR A 310 -42.37 8.92 20.52
C THR A 310 -43.12 9.31 19.25
N LYS A 311 -44.46 9.32 19.31
CA LYS A 311 -45.31 9.76 18.19
C LYS A 311 -45.15 11.26 17.94
N VAL A 312 -45.05 11.64 16.66
CA VAL A 312 -45.16 13.03 16.23
C VAL A 312 -46.61 13.49 16.47
N LYS A 313 -46.76 14.65 17.13
CA LYS A 313 -48.06 15.29 17.32
C LYS A 313 -48.24 16.34 16.24
N TYR A 314 -49.23 16.18 15.39
CA TYR A 314 -49.63 17.22 14.46
C TYR A 314 -50.55 18.22 15.17
N GLY A 315 -50.49 19.49 14.77
CA GLY A 315 -51.47 20.48 15.22
C GLY A 315 -52.84 20.21 14.60
N ASN A 316 -53.91 20.65 15.28
CA ASN A 316 -55.26 20.50 14.74
C ASN A 316 -55.44 21.42 13.51
N GLY A 317 -56.09 20.93 12.47
CA GLY A 317 -56.49 21.72 11.29
C GLY A 317 -55.90 21.22 9.97
N THR A 318 -55.92 22.09 8.96
CA THR A 318 -55.44 21.79 7.61
C THR A 318 -54.19 22.57 7.27
N LEU A 319 -53.15 21.89 6.78
CA LEU A 319 -51.94 22.51 6.22
C LEU A 319 -51.87 22.24 4.71
N ALA A 320 -51.84 23.31 3.90
CA ALA A 320 -51.80 23.20 2.43
C ALA A 320 -52.92 22.29 1.85
N GLY A 321 -54.11 22.30 2.46
CA GLY A 321 -55.25 21.47 2.03
C GLY A 321 -55.21 20.02 2.53
N ILE A 322 -54.21 19.62 3.31
CA ILE A 322 -54.10 18.29 3.92
C ILE A 322 -54.67 18.37 5.34
N ASN A 323 -55.65 17.51 5.65
CA ASN A 323 -56.14 17.33 7.01
C ASN A 323 -55.05 16.67 7.86
N LEU A 324 -54.55 17.39 8.86
CA LEU A 324 -53.47 16.90 9.73
C LEU A 324 -53.93 15.76 10.64
N ASP A 325 -55.24 15.62 10.89
CA ASP A 325 -55.81 14.50 11.64
C ASP A 325 -55.76 13.17 10.85
N GLU A 326 -55.62 13.25 9.51
CA GLU A 326 -55.48 12.11 8.60
C GLU A 326 -54.02 11.85 8.22
N ALA A 327 -53.07 12.60 8.78
CA ALA A 327 -51.65 12.43 8.49
C ALA A 327 -51.17 11.03 8.94
N PRO A 328 -50.27 10.38 8.18
CA PRO A 328 -49.71 9.10 8.58
C PRO A 328 -48.96 9.25 9.90
N VAL A 329 -49.09 8.24 10.77
CA VAL A 329 -48.40 8.25 12.06
C VAL A 329 -46.89 8.18 11.81
N MET A 330 -46.19 9.21 12.26
CA MET A 330 -44.73 9.27 12.27
C MET A 330 -44.21 9.20 13.70
N TYR A 331 -42.99 8.73 13.84
CA TYR A 331 -42.25 8.68 15.10
C TYR A 331 -41.03 9.60 15.04
N ARG A 332 -40.48 9.92 16.21
CA ARG A 332 -39.24 10.68 16.39
C ARG A 332 -38.40 10.03 17.48
N MET A 333 -37.14 10.47 17.57
CA MET A 333 -36.24 10.06 18.65
C MET A 333 -36.84 10.39 20.03
N ASP A 334 -36.58 9.51 20.99
CA ASP A 334 -37.10 9.64 22.35
C ASP A 334 -36.32 10.66 23.20
N SER A 335 -35.02 10.80 22.93
CA SER A 335 -34.12 11.77 23.57
C SER A 335 -33.69 12.84 22.59
N ASP A 336 -33.55 14.08 23.07
CA ASP A 336 -33.03 15.21 22.28
C ASP A 336 -31.51 15.09 22.04
N LEU A 337 -30.79 14.40 22.94
CA LEU A 337 -29.37 14.08 22.83
C LEU A 337 -29.16 12.59 23.05
N ASN A 338 -28.48 11.93 22.12
CA ASN A 338 -28.05 10.54 22.25
C ASN A 338 -26.53 10.50 22.29
N VAL A 339 -25.94 9.72 23.20
CA VAL A 339 -24.50 9.75 23.44
C VAL A 339 -23.89 8.35 23.34
N ILE A 340 -22.78 8.24 22.59
CA ILE A 340 -21.87 7.10 22.67
C ILE A 340 -20.63 7.50 23.43
N GLY A 341 -20.24 6.69 24.41
CA GLY A 341 -18.92 6.75 25.03
C GLY A 341 -18.05 5.57 24.56
N CYS A 342 -16.76 5.80 24.35
CA CYS A 342 -15.80 4.81 23.94
C CYS A 342 -14.51 4.86 24.77
N ASP A 343 -13.93 3.68 25.00
CA ASP A 343 -12.58 3.45 25.48
C ASP A 343 -11.73 2.98 24.29
N GLU A 344 -10.70 3.75 23.94
CA GLU A 344 -9.83 3.50 22.80
C GLU A 344 -8.39 3.25 23.26
N ARG A 345 -7.92 2.01 23.01
CA ARG A 345 -6.63 1.52 23.49
C ARG A 345 -5.75 1.05 22.35
N ILE A 346 -4.45 1.19 22.55
CA ILE A 346 -3.41 0.66 21.68
C ILE A 346 -2.38 -0.13 22.47
N GLN A 347 -1.81 -1.15 21.84
CA GLN A 347 -0.69 -1.89 22.37
C GLN A 347 0.39 -2.04 21.31
N ILE A 348 1.62 -1.66 21.62
CA ILE A 348 2.78 -1.80 20.74
C ILE A 348 3.61 -3.00 21.20
N CYS A 349 4.06 -3.81 20.25
CA CYS A 349 4.77 -5.06 20.50
C CYS A 349 5.95 -5.25 19.55
N HIS A 350 6.90 -6.09 19.98
CA HIS A 350 8.05 -6.52 19.22
C HIS A 350 8.08 -8.06 19.15
N ARG A 351 8.01 -8.60 17.93
CA ARG A 351 7.83 -10.03 17.67
C ARG A 351 9.03 -10.87 18.06
N SER A 352 10.25 -10.42 17.78
CA SER A 352 11.46 -11.24 18.00
C SER A 352 11.82 -11.37 19.49
N THR A 353 11.57 -10.33 20.29
CA THR A 353 11.74 -10.37 21.75
C THR A 353 10.50 -10.89 22.47
N ASN A 354 9.38 -11.05 21.76
CA ASN A 354 8.06 -11.38 22.32
C ASN A 354 7.65 -10.45 23.47
N ARG A 355 7.99 -9.16 23.36
CA ARG A 355 7.67 -8.13 24.34
C ARG A 355 6.59 -7.20 23.82
N CYS A 356 5.66 -6.86 24.69
CA CYS A 356 4.64 -5.86 24.43
C CYS A 356 4.65 -4.81 25.53
N LEU A 357 4.45 -3.56 25.13
CA LEU A 357 4.07 -2.54 26.08
C LEU A 357 2.71 -2.90 26.71
N PRO A 358 2.41 -2.40 27.91
CA PRO A 358 1.04 -2.41 28.41
C PRO A 358 0.10 -1.70 27.43
N TRP A 359 -1.19 -2.05 27.47
CA TRP A 359 -2.20 -1.23 26.79
C TRP A 359 -2.11 0.21 27.30
N SER A 360 -2.17 1.17 26.37
CA SER A 360 -2.23 2.60 26.65
C SER A 360 -3.37 3.25 25.85
N GLY A 361 -3.68 4.51 26.12
CA GLY A 361 -4.51 5.29 25.20
C GLY A 361 -3.76 5.63 23.90
N LEU A 362 -4.40 6.38 23.01
CA LEU A 362 -3.93 6.61 21.63
C LEU A 362 -2.68 7.51 21.51
N MET A 363 -2.16 8.01 22.63
CA MET A 363 -0.88 8.72 22.70
C MET A 363 0.09 7.96 23.62
N PRO A 364 0.63 6.81 23.15
CA PRO A 364 1.53 5.97 23.95
C PRO A 364 2.83 6.70 24.27
N LYS A 365 3.26 6.63 25.53
CA LYS A 365 4.63 6.95 25.95
C LYS A 365 5.40 5.64 26.04
N PHE A 366 6.58 5.54 25.41
CA PHE A 366 7.37 4.31 25.40
C PHE A 366 8.88 4.59 25.48
N LYS A 367 9.63 3.57 25.93
CA LYS A 367 11.08 3.50 25.82
C LYS A 367 11.46 2.27 25.01
N ALA A 368 12.45 2.39 24.12
CA ALA A 368 12.91 1.27 23.30
C ALA A 368 13.35 0.05 24.14
N THR A 369 13.90 0.27 25.34
CA THR A 369 14.29 -0.78 26.29
C THR A 369 13.14 -1.66 26.78
N GLU A 370 11.90 -1.14 26.78
CA GLU A 370 10.72 -1.92 27.16
C GLU A 370 10.33 -2.93 26.07
N LEU A 371 10.76 -2.70 24.83
CA LEU A 371 10.55 -3.61 23.69
C LEU A 371 11.76 -4.51 23.45
N ASP A 372 12.98 -4.03 23.74
CA ASP A 372 14.22 -4.78 23.54
C ASP A 372 15.32 -4.31 24.53
N ASP A 373 15.79 -5.19 25.41
CA ASP A 373 16.83 -4.85 26.40
C ASP A 373 18.14 -4.38 25.76
N ARG A 374 18.44 -4.79 24.53
CA ARG A 374 19.66 -4.37 23.81
C ARG A 374 19.70 -2.86 23.59
N ALA A 375 18.53 -2.21 23.52
CA ALA A 375 18.41 -0.76 23.41
C ALA A 375 19.00 -0.01 24.62
N ALA A 376 19.32 -0.69 25.73
CA ALA A 376 19.98 -0.07 26.88
C ALA A 376 21.46 0.24 26.63
N VAL A 377 22.08 -0.45 25.66
CA VAL A 377 23.53 -0.41 25.41
C VAL A 377 23.87 -0.17 23.95
N ASP A 378 22.99 -0.57 23.03
CA ASP A 378 23.17 -0.44 21.58
C ASP A 378 22.31 0.68 20.99
N VAL A 379 22.98 1.72 20.50
CA VAL A 379 22.35 2.90 19.87
C VAL A 379 21.65 2.52 18.56
N ASP A 380 22.17 1.53 17.82
CA ASP A 380 21.54 1.11 16.56
C ASP A 380 20.18 0.44 16.83
N THR A 381 20.09 -0.41 17.86
CA THR A 381 18.81 -0.98 18.31
C THR A 381 17.82 0.12 18.73
N VAL A 382 18.29 1.18 19.40
CA VAL A 382 17.42 2.33 19.76
C VAL A 382 16.86 2.99 18.51
N LEU A 383 17.69 3.25 17.49
CA LEU A 383 17.26 3.87 16.24
C LEU A 383 16.32 2.97 15.43
N ASP A 384 16.65 1.68 15.33
CA ASP A 384 15.85 0.67 14.62
C ASP A 384 14.42 0.57 15.17
N ILE A 385 14.23 0.80 16.49
CA ILE A 385 12.92 0.83 17.16
C ILE A 385 12.26 2.22 17.04
N ASN A 386 12.99 3.29 17.36
CA ASN A 386 12.40 4.62 17.48
C ASN A 386 12.01 5.21 16.13
N VAL A 387 12.83 5.06 15.08
CA VAL A 387 12.56 5.64 13.75
C VAL A 387 11.19 5.25 13.20
N PRO A 388 10.82 3.96 13.12
CA PRO A 388 9.49 3.60 12.62
C PRO A 388 8.35 4.00 13.58
N LEU A 389 8.58 3.98 14.90
CA LEU A 389 7.57 4.41 15.86
C LEU A 389 7.36 5.94 15.87
N LEU A 390 8.37 6.75 15.54
CA LEU A 390 8.25 8.19 15.36
C LEU A 390 7.36 8.56 14.16
N ILE A 391 7.28 7.69 13.15
CA ILE A 391 6.38 7.87 12.00
C ILE A 391 4.92 7.58 12.42
N VAL A 392 4.69 6.48 13.14
CA VAL A 392 3.34 5.99 13.43
C VAL A 392 2.69 6.67 14.64
N THR A 393 3.42 6.82 15.74
CA THR A 393 2.83 7.24 17.02
C THR A 393 2.12 8.60 16.99
N PRO A 394 2.59 9.64 16.27
CA PRO A 394 1.85 10.90 16.15
C PRO A 394 0.52 10.78 15.40
N LEU A 395 0.34 9.70 14.62
CA LEU A 395 -0.85 9.46 13.81
C LEU A 395 -1.89 8.59 14.54
N LEU A 396 -1.51 7.90 15.62
CA LEU A 396 -2.40 7.01 16.37
C LEU A 396 -3.57 7.77 17.01
N ALA A 397 -3.34 8.99 17.51
CA ALA A 397 -4.40 9.84 18.06
C ALA A 397 -5.47 10.14 17.01
N LYS A 398 -5.07 10.41 15.76
CA LYS A 398 -5.99 10.70 14.63
C LYS A 398 -6.86 9.51 14.23
N THR A 399 -6.55 8.32 14.72
CA THR A 399 -7.40 7.14 14.51
C THR A 399 -8.59 7.09 15.46
N SER A 400 -8.67 7.99 16.45
CA SER A 400 -9.79 8.08 17.38
C SER A 400 -11.11 8.18 16.62
N ILE A 401 -12.19 7.65 17.17
CA ILE A 401 -13.52 7.79 16.55
C ILE A 401 -13.84 9.28 16.32
N PRO A 402 -13.67 10.19 17.32
CA PRO A 402 -13.93 11.61 17.15
C PRO A 402 -13.14 12.25 16.00
N ASP A 403 -11.83 12.01 15.93
CA ASP A 403 -11.02 12.58 14.86
C ASP A 403 -11.47 12.04 13.50
N SER A 404 -11.74 10.74 13.39
CA SER A 404 -12.11 10.05 12.15
C SER A 404 -13.39 10.58 11.50
N ILE A 405 -14.28 11.19 12.28
CA ILE A 405 -15.57 11.74 11.81
C ILE A 405 -15.65 13.27 11.92
N ALA A 406 -14.59 13.92 12.40
CA ALA A 406 -14.57 15.35 12.70
C ALA A 406 -14.87 16.23 11.48
N GLY A 407 -15.58 17.34 11.72
CA GLY A 407 -15.91 18.37 10.72
C GLY A 407 -17.03 18.01 9.74
N ARG A 408 -17.50 16.75 9.74
CA ARG A 408 -18.53 16.27 8.78
C ARG A 408 -19.96 16.37 9.28
N GLY A 409 -20.17 16.62 10.58
CA GLY A 409 -21.49 16.62 11.22
C GLY A 409 -22.28 15.36 10.89
N GLY A 410 -23.58 15.50 10.63
CA GLY A 410 -24.46 14.39 10.24
C GLY A 410 -24.03 13.62 8.98
N SER A 411 -23.21 14.19 8.08
CA SER A 411 -22.74 13.48 6.88
C SER A 411 -21.72 12.37 7.16
N SER A 412 -21.21 12.30 8.40
CA SER A 412 -20.37 11.20 8.87
C SER A 412 -21.15 9.92 9.19
N LEU A 413 -22.48 10.01 9.29
CA LEU A 413 -23.36 8.89 9.57
C LEU A 413 -23.73 8.14 8.30
N ARG A 414 -23.74 6.81 8.37
CA ARG A 414 -24.36 5.98 7.33
C ARG A 414 -25.88 6.14 7.31
N ALA A 415 -26.50 6.35 8.46
CA ALA A 415 -27.93 6.61 8.59
C ALA A 415 -28.39 7.81 7.74
N SER A 416 -27.53 8.84 7.61
CA SER A 416 -27.80 10.01 6.77
C SER A 416 -27.92 9.70 5.28
N ARG A 417 -27.41 8.56 4.80
CA ARG A 417 -27.52 8.16 3.37
C ARG A 417 -28.93 7.72 2.98
N THR A 418 -29.74 7.33 3.95
CA THR A 418 -31.15 6.95 3.77
C THR A 418 -32.09 7.97 4.39
N LEU A 419 -31.58 9.16 4.71
CA LEU A 419 -32.35 10.32 5.14
C LEU A 419 -32.78 11.13 3.92
N HIS A 420 -34.06 11.46 3.82
CA HIS A 420 -34.61 12.26 2.73
C HIS A 420 -35.64 13.25 3.26
N ASN A 421 -35.40 14.56 3.08
CA ASN A 421 -36.30 15.63 3.54
C ASN A 421 -36.73 15.49 5.02
N GLY A 422 -35.79 15.20 5.92
CA GLY A 422 -36.08 15.00 7.35
C GLY A 422 -36.79 13.69 7.70
N ARG A 423 -36.91 12.76 6.74
CA ARG A 423 -37.52 11.44 6.95
C ARG A 423 -36.47 10.36 6.82
N GLN A 424 -36.27 9.58 7.87
CA GLN A 424 -35.44 8.38 7.83
C GLN A 424 -36.22 7.29 7.08
N LEU A 425 -35.76 6.95 5.88
CA LEU A 425 -36.43 5.96 5.03
C LEU A 425 -36.16 4.53 5.48
N ARG A 426 -34.91 4.26 5.91
CA ARG A 426 -34.47 2.95 6.38
C ARG A 426 -33.44 3.11 7.48
N LEU A 427 -33.59 2.34 8.54
CA LEU A 427 -32.65 2.23 9.64
C LEU A 427 -32.44 0.74 9.95
N GLU A 428 -31.19 0.31 10.12
CA GLU A 428 -30.91 -1.08 10.51
C GLU A 428 -31.25 -1.31 12.00
N PRO A 429 -31.64 -2.52 12.43
CA PRO A 429 -32.04 -2.78 13.82
C PRO A 429 -30.95 -2.49 14.87
N GLU A 430 -29.67 -2.61 14.50
CA GLU A 430 -28.52 -2.26 15.33
C GLU A 430 -27.62 -1.25 14.58
N GLN A 431 -28.24 -0.18 14.07
CA GLN A 431 -27.57 0.90 13.36
C GLN A 431 -26.34 1.41 14.11
N TRP A 432 -26.41 1.58 15.43
CA TRP A 432 -25.28 2.08 16.22
C TRP A 432 -24.01 1.22 16.08
N LYS A 433 -24.12 -0.11 15.99
CA LYS A 433 -22.98 -1.01 15.76
C LYS A 433 -22.45 -0.89 14.33
N THR A 434 -23.34 -0.66 13.37
CA THR A 434 -22.98 -0.44 11.97
C THR A 434 -22.19 0.86 11.82
N GLU A 435 -22.60 1.93 12.49
CA GLU A 435 -21.87 3.21 12.54
C GLU A 435 -20.49 3.03 13.18
N LEU A 436 -20.43 2.40 14.35
CA LEU A 436 -19.16 2.14 15.05
C LEU A 436 -18.17 1.34 14.19
N THR A 437 -18.65 0.27 13.55
CA THR A 437 -17.84 -0.55 12.64
C THR A 437 -17.27 0.28 11.50
N TYR A 438 -18.07 1.19 10.95
CA TYR A 438 -17.65 2.07 9.87
C TYR A 438 -16.66 3.13 10.35
N TRP A 439 -16.92 3.79 11.48
CA TRP A 439 -16.02 4.79 12.08
C TRP A 439 -14.68 4.21 12.50
N PHE A 440 -14.67 2.97 13.02
CA PHE A 440 -13.43 2.26 13.32
C PHE A 440 -12.62 1.97 12.05
N GLY A 441 -13.29 1.52 10.98
CA GLY A 441 -12.67 1.34 9.67
C GLY A 441 -12.12 2.65 9.08
N LEU A 442 -12.85 3.77 9.22
CA LEU A 442 -12.37 5.11 8.87
C LEU A 442 -11.09 5.47 9.62
N GLY A 443 -11.01 5.23 10.93
CA GLY A 443 -9.81 5.51 11.72
C GLY A 443 -8.60 4.70 11.26
N MET A 444 -8.80 3.44 10.87
CA MET A 444 -7.73 2.59 10.34
C MET A 444 -7.31 2.98 8.92
N ALA A 445 -8.25 3.32 8.05
CA ALA A 445 -7.96 3.87 6.73
C ALA A 445 -7.19 5.20 6.83
N ARG A 446 -7.61 6.07 7.77
CA ARG A 446 -6.94 7.34 8.02
C ARG A 446 -5.49 7.16 8.42
N LEU A 447 -5.18 6.16 9.25
CA LEU A 447 -3.79 5.85 9.61
C LEU A 447 -2.95 5.54 8.37
N GLN A 448 -3.45 4.69 7.47
CA GLN A 448 -2.71 4.30 6.27
C GLN A 448 -2.52 5.50 5.31
N LEU A 449 -3.59 6.28 5.11
CA LEU A 449 -3.55 7.47 4.27
C LEU A 449 -2.65 8.56 4.85
N ASP A 450 -2.70 8.81 6.16
CA ASP A 450 -1.86 9.83 6.79
C ASP A 450 -0.37 9.45 6.75
N ILE A 451 -0.03 8.15 6.83
CA ILE A 451 1.34 7.67 6.59
C ILE A 451 1.74 7.91 5.14
N TYR A 452 0.88 7.56 4.18
CA TYR A 452 1.13 7.83 2.76
C TYR A 452 1.33 9.33 2.48
N LYS A 453 0.52 10.18 3.10
CA LYS A 453 0.57 11.65 3.01
C LYS A 453 1.87 12.26 3.56
N THR A 454 2.74 11.47 4.20
CA THR A 454 4.08 11.95 4.63
C THR A 454 5.13 11.91 3.52
N ILE A 455 4.89 11.16 2.44
CA ILE A 455 5.85 10.96 1.34
C ILE A 455 6.20 12.27 0.66
N GLU A 456 5.18 13.07 0.36
CA GLU A 456 5.30 14.36 -0.29
C GLU A 456 4.10 15.22 0.09
N LYS A 457 4.26 16.54 0.01
CA LYS A 457 3.16 17.47 0.22
C LYS A 457 2.06 17.22 -0.82
N HIS A 458 0.81 17.09 -0.35
CA HIS A 458 -0.35 17.07 -1.25
C HIS A 458 -0.63 18.46 -1.85
N ASP A 459 -0.78 18.48 -3.17
CA ASP A 459 -1.30 19.61 -3.94
C ASP A 459 -2.74 19.93 -3.48
N GLY A 460 -2.96 21.17 -3.06
CA GLY A 460 -4.26 21.63 -2.54
C GLY A 460 -4.21 22.25 -1.15
N ARG A 461 -3.12 22.06 -0.39
CA ARG A 461 -2.91 22.79 0.88
C ARG A 461 -2.02 24.01 0.65
N SER A 462 -2.51 25.21 0.95
CA SER A 462 -1.67 26.40 0.99
C SER A 462 -0.51 26.17 1.97
N ILE A 463 0.73 26.47 1.55
CA ILE A 463 1.92 26.42 2.43
C ILE A 463 1.91 27.60 3.40
N GLU A 464 1.21 28.67 3.02
CA GLU A 464 1.02 29.84 3.88
C GLU A 464 0.25 29.40 5.11
N GLY A 465 0.99 29.22 6.21
CA GLY A 465 0.45 28.74 7.47
C GLY A 465 0.49 27.23 7.68
N ALA A 466 1.45 26.51 7.10
CA ALA A 466 1.74 25.13 7.47
C ALA A 466 3.18 24.98 7.99
N MET A 467 3.38 24.11 8.98
CA MET A 467 4.71 23.70 9.44
C MET A 467 4.90 22.20 9.24
N ASN A 468 6.12 21.80 8.89
CA ASN A 468 6.52 20.41 8.89
C ASN A 468 7.14 20.07 10.25
N MET A 469 6.48 19.21 11.01
CA MET A 469 6.92 18.76 12.33
C MET A 469 8.24 17.98 12.28
N TRP A 470 8.64 17.49 11.11
CA TRP A 470 9.94 16.82 10.92
C TRP A 470 11.06 17.79 10.54
N ALA A 471 10.73 19.00 10.06
CA ALA A 471 11.70 19.97 9.57
C ALA A 471 12.35 20.81 10.68
N ASP A 472 11.75 20.87 11.88
CA ASP A 472 12.18 21.81 12.93
C ASP A 472 12.48 21.16 14.29
N LEU A 473 13.62 20.48 14.34
CA LEU A 473 14.36 20.26 15.59
C LEU A 473 15.80 20.74 15.39
N ARG A 474 15.95 22.06 15.34
CA ARG A 474 17.20 22.81 15.57
C ARG A 474 18.38 22.59 14.60
N ASN A 475 18.39 21.55 13.76
CA ASN A 475 19.53 21.18 12.88
C ASN A 475 19.16 20.44 11.56
N GLY A 476 17.89 20.34 11.16
CA GLY A 476 17.49 19.64 9.92
C GLY A 476 17.62 18.09 9.94
N SER A 477 18.02 17.50 11.07
CA SER A 477 18.40 16.07 11.12
C SER A 477 17.25 15.07 11.09
N MET A 478 16.04 15.43 11.56
CA MET A 478 14.97 14.46 11.73
C MET A 478 14.25 14.12 10.42
N GLN A 479 13.99 15.13 9.57
CA GLN A 479 13.44 14.92 8.24
C GLN A 479 14.31 13.98 7.40
N ASP A 480 15.64 14.17 7.43
CA ASP A 480 16.59 13.32 6.70
C ASP A 480 16.56 11.84 7.16
N ILE A 481 16.27 11.60 8.43
CA ILE A 481 16.20 10.24 9.01
C ILE A 481 14.88 9.55 8.66
N LEU A 482 13.76 10.28 8.72
CA LEU A 482 12.41 9.73 8.58
C LEU A 482 11.96 9.62 7.11
N CYS A 483 12.43 10.52 6.25
CA CYS A 483 12.05 10.55 4.85
C CYS A 483 12.68 9.41 4.04
N GLY A 484 11.99 8.99 2.98
CA GLY A 484 12.40 7.86 2.16
C GLY A 484 12.22 6.48 2.81
N LYS A 485 11.41 6.40 3.87
CA LYS A 485 11.13 5.15 4.61
C LYS A 485 9.73 4.59 4.34
N ILE A 486 9.02 5.04 3.31
CA ILE A 486 7.65 4.57 3.02
C ILE A 486 7.63 3.83 1.68
N LYS A 487 7.07 2.63 1.67
CA LYS A 487 6.75 1.82 0.50
C LYS A 487 5.29 2.03 0.13
N PHE A 488 5.05 2.21 -1.15
CA PHE A 488 3.72 2.39 -1.73
C PHE A 488 3.71 1.83 -3.15
N ARG A 489 2.52 1.67 -3.75
CA ARG A 489 2.44 1.30 -5.17
C ARG A 489 2.20 2.55 -6.00
N SER A 490 2.96 2.66 -7.09
CA SER A 490 2.79 3.74 -8.06
C SER A 490 2.55 3.14 -9.44
N PRO A 491 1.49 3.54 -10.15
CA PRO A 491 1.26 3.11 -11.53
C PRO A 491 2.30 3.69 -12.50
N ASN A 492 2.99 4.77 -12.10
CA ASN A 492 3.94 5.50 -12.94
C ASN A 492 5.39 4.99 -12.80
N HIS A 493 5.64 4.04 -11.91
CA HIS A 493 6.99 3.56 -11.63
C HIS A 493 7.06 2.03 -11.70
N THR A 494 8.26 1.50 -11.95
CA THR A 494 8.49 0.05 -12.00
C THR A 494 9.78 -0.27 -11.25
N SER A 495 9.69 -1.17 -10.28
CA SER A 495 10.84 -1.69 -9.53
C SER A 495 11.49 -2.83 -10.27
N LEU A 496 12.82 -2.85 -10.26
CA LEU A 496 13.65 -3.83 -10.94
C LEU A 496 14.52 -4.60 -9.93
N SER A 497 14.72 -5.89 -10.17
CA SER A 497 15.67 -6.72 -9.43
C SER A 497 17.10 -6.32 -9.79
N PHE A 498 17.82 -5.69 -8.87
CA PHE A 498 19.21 -5.29 -9.08
C PHE A 498 20.11 -6.46 -9.46
N THR A 499 20.00 -7.59 -8.73
CA THR A 499 20.74 -8.82 -9.05
C THR A 499 20.36 -9.36 -10.42
N GLY A 500 19.07 -9.35 -10.78
CA GLY A 500 18.60 -9.78 -12.09
C GLY A 500 19.19 -8.94 -13.22
N VAL A 501 19.19 -7.61 -13.07
CA VAL A 501 19.83 -6.69 -14.03
C VAL A 501 21.32 -6.98 -14.16
N ILE A 502 22.05 -7.14 -13.05
CA ILE A 502 23.50 -7.43 -13.09
C ILE A 502 23.77 -8.74 -13.84
N VAL A 503 23.04 -9.81 -13.54
CA VAL A 503 23.24 -11.11 -14.20
C VAL A 503 23.03 -10.98 -15.70
N VAL A 504 21.97 -10.30 -16.13
CA VAL A 504 21.70 -10.09 -17.57
C VAL A 504 22.80 -9.24 -18.20
N VAL A 505 23.24 -8.15 -17.56
CA VAL A 505 24.30 -7.29 -18.10
C VAL A 505 25.62 -8.05 -18.22
N VAL A 506 26.05 -8.76 -17.17
CA VAL A 506 27.32 -9.51 -17.17
C VAL A 506 27.32 -10.61 -18.21
N VAL A 507 26.25 -11.41 -18.28
CA VAL A 507 26.18 -12.51 -19.26
C VAL A 507 26.10 -11.97 -20.68
N SER A 508 25.34 -10.90 -20.91
CA SER A 508 25.27 -10.25 -22.23
C SER A 508 26.63 -9.70 -22.65
N LEU A 509 27.37 -9.05 -21.75
CA LEU A 509 28.72 -8.55 -22.03
C LEU A 509 29.69 -9.69 -22.38
N VAL A 510 29.62 -10.83 -21.67
CA VAL A 510 30.44 -12.01 -21.98
C VAL A 510 30.09 -12.55 -23.36
N LEU A 511 28.81 -12.67 -23.68
CA LEU A 511 28.36 -13.16 -25.00
C LEU A 511 28.77 -12.21 -26.13
N ILE A 512 28.66 -10.90 -25.92
CA ILE A 512 29.15 -9.89 -26.86
C ILE A 512 30.66 -10.03 -27.05
N ALA A 513 31.44 -10.13 -25.97
CA ALA A 513 32.88 -10.30 -26.05
C ALA A 513 33.29 -11.58 -26.82
N LEU A 514 32.55 -12.68 -26.62
CA LEU A 514 32.74 -13.93 -27.36
C LEU A 514 32.38 -13.77 -28.85
N SER A 515 31.33 -13.02 -29.19
CA SER A 515 30.98 -12.72 -30.59
C SER A 515 32.04 -11.88 -31.31
N PHE A 516 32.73 -10.99 -30.59
CA PHE A 516 33.83 -10.18 -31.15
C PHE A 516 35.18 -10.91 -31.17
N PHE A 517 35.24 -12.19 -30.76
CA PHE A 517 36.49 -12.95 -30.71
C PHE A 517 37.25 -12.93 -32.05
N GLU A 518 36.56 -13.01 -33.18
CA GLU A 518 37.22 -12.98 -34.49
C GLU A 518 37.90 -11.64 -34.80
N VAL A 519 37.28 -10.53 -34.43
CA VAL A 519 37.88 -9.18 -34.58
C VAL A 519 39.13 -9.05 -33.70
N PHE A 520 39.10 -9.58 -32.48
CA PHE A 520 40.27 -9.59 -31.61
C PHE A 520 41.40 -10.47 -32.14
N VAL A 521 41.05 -11.60 -32.76
CA VAL A 521 42.01 -12.49 -33.41
C VAL A 521 42.61 -11.85 -34.67
N ASP A 522 41.85 -11.05 -35.41
CA ASP A 522 42.33 -10.32 -36.58
C ASP A 522 43.28 -9.16 -36.24
N LEU A 523 43.25 -8.65 -35.00
CA LEU A 523 44.23 -7.69 -34.51
C LEU A 523 45.59 -8.35 -34.18
N ILE A 524 45.67 -9.69 -34.14
CA ILE A 524 46.92 -10.41 -33.89
C ILE A 524 47.76 -10.43 -35.19
N PRO A 525 49.05 -10.03 -35.16
CA PRO A 525 49.91 -10.03 -36.35
C PRO A 525 50.00 -11.41 -37.00
N ALA A 526 49.94 -11.48 -38.34
CA ALA A 526 49.93 -12.72 -39.10
C ALA A 526 51.09 -13.70 -38.75
N LYS A 527 52.26 -13.17 -38.35
CA LYS A 527 53.42 -13.96 -37.91
C LYS A 527 53.19 -14.75 -36.60
N TRP A 528 52.16 -14.42 -35.83
CA TRP A 528 51.74 -15.09 -34.59
C TRP A 528 50.45 -15.91 -34.75
N ARG A 529 49.78 -15.82 -35.92
CA ARG A 529 48.59 -16.65 -36.19
C ARG A 529 49.05 -18.06 -36.56
N GLY A 530 48.84 -19.01 -35.66
CA GLY A 530 49.17 -20.42 -35.92
C GLY A 530 48.39 -21.00 -37.11
N GLY A 531 48.91 -22.06 -37.75
CA GLY A 531 48.31 -22.65 -38.97
C GLY A 531 46.83 -23.06 -38.86
N ARG A 532 46.32 -23.33 -37.66
CA ARG A 532 44.89 -23.62 -37.42
C ARG A 532 43.97 -22.41 -37.63
N LEU A 533 44.46 -21.19 -37.38
CA LEU A 533 43.72 -19.94 -37.59
C LEU A 533 43.60 -19.62 -39.09
N LEU A 534 44.64 -19.92 -39.87
CA LEU A 534 44.60 -19.79 -41.34
C LEU A 534 43.60 -20.76 -41.97
N VAL A 535 43.53 -22.00 -41.46
CA VAL A 535 42.53 -22.99 -41.89
C VAL A 535 41.10 -22.59 -41.49
N TRP A 536 40.94 -21.96 -40.31
CA TRP A 536 39.66 -21.38 -39.91
C TRP A 536 39.25 -20.27 -40.88
N ALA A 537 40.14 -19.31 -41.17
CA ALA A 537 39.90 -18.23 -42.12
C ALA A 537 39.51 -18.73 -43.53
N SER A 538 40.16 -19.78 -44.03
CA SER A 538 39.85 -20.34 -45.35
C SER A 538 38.52 -21.14 -45.43
N SER A 539 37.82 -21.33 -44.30
CA SER A 539 36.56 -22.10 -44.26
C SER A 539 35.29 -21.25 -44.40
N GLU A 540 35.44 -19.95 -44.68
CA GLU A 540 34.34 -19.03 -44.97
C GLU A 540 33.71 -19.34 -46.33
N ASN A 541 32.39 -19.17 -46.47
CA ASN A 541 31.69 -19.42 -47.74
C ASN A 541 32.33 -18.68 -48.92
N LEU A 542 32.76 -17.43 -48.75
CA LEU A 542 33.42 -16.66 -49.81
C LEU A 542 34.76 -17.29 -50.21
N ALA A 543 35.62 -17.60 -49.23
CA ALA A 543 36.91 -18.23 -49.46
C ALA A 543 36.78 -19.64 -50.08
N LEU A 544 35.73 -20.39 -49.69
CA LEU A 544 35.40 -21.69 -50.28
C LEU A 544 34.93 -21.57 -51.73
N LEU A 545 34.15 -20.53 -52.06
CA LEU A 545 33.71 -20.23 -53.43
C LEU A 545 34.88 -19.81 -54.32
N GLU A 546 35.74 -18.90 -53.85
CA GLU A 546 36.96 -18.49 -54.56
C GLU A 546 37.89 -19.68 -54.80
N GLY A 547 38.07 -20.53 -53.78
CA GLY A 547 38.86 -21.76 -53.90
C GLY A 547 38.27 -22.73 -54.92
N LYS A 548 36.94 -22.93 -54.94
CA LYS A 548 36.27 -23.77 -55.93
C LYS A 548 36.42 -23.20 -57.34
N GLN A 549 36.23 -21.89 -57.51
CA GLN A 549 36.34 -21.22 -58.80
C GLN A 549 37.77 -21.33 -59.36
N LYS A 550 38.78 -21.24 -58.49
CA LYS A 550 40.19 -21.43 -58.86
C LYS A 550 40.50 -22.87 -59.29
N VAL A 551 39.97 -23.87 -58.58
CA VAL A 551 40.12 -25.28 -58.96
C VAL A 551 39.39 -25.58 -60.27
N GLU A 552 38.20 -25.03 -60.48
CA GLU A 552 37.46 -25.16 -61.74
C GLU A 552 38.21 -24.49 -62.90
N SER A 553 38.83 -23.32 -62.70
CA SER A 553 39.67 -22.67 -63.73
C SER A 553 40.95 -23.46 -64.02
N GLU A 554 41.62 -24.01 -63.00
CA GLU A 554 42.83 -24.84 -63.18
C GLU A 554 42.51 -26.19 -63.86
N ALA A 555 41.33 -26.76 -63.60
CA ALA A 555 40.84 -27.96 -64.27
C ALA A 555 40.44 -27.70 -65.74
N LEU A 556 39.96 -26.49 -66.04
CA LEU A 556 39.70 -26.04 -67.41
C LEU A 556 41.00 -25.83 -68.20
N ASP A 557 42.00 -25.15 -67.63
CA ASP A 557 43.33 -24.98 -68.25
C ASP A 557 44.06 -26.33 -68.45
N GLY A 558 43.98 -27.25 -67.47
CA GLY A 558 44.54 -28.59 -67.59
C GLY A 558 43.80 -29.51 -68.57
N GLY A 559 42.52 -29.22 -68.84
CA GLY A 559 41.71 -29.86 -69.86
C GLY A 559 42.11 -29.43 -71.27
N GLU A 560 42.33 -28.13 -71.48
CA GLU A 560 42.78 -27.58 -72.77
C GLU A 560 44.14 -28.15 -73.20
N MET A 561 45.06 -28.36 -72.26
CA MET A 561 46.39 -28.93 -72.55
C MET A 561 46.33 -30.41 -73.02
N LYS A 562 45.31 -31.18 -72.59
CA LYS A 562 45.11 -32.57 -73.06
C LYS A 562 44.42 -32.67 -74.42
N THR A 563 43.67 -31.65 -74.82
CA THR A 563 43.06 -31.58 -76.16
C THR A 563 44.07 -31.23 -77.26
N GLN A 564 45.11 -30.44 -76.97
CA GLN A 564 46.19 -30.16 -77.94
C GLN A 564 47.10 -31.38 -78.22
N GLU A 565 47.24 -32.31 -77.28
CA GLU A 565 48.05 -33.54 -77.48
C GLU A 565 47.32 -34.63 -78.31
N ALA A 566 45.99 -34.57 -78.42
CA ALA A 566 45.20 -35.55 -79.17
C ALA A 566 45.16 -35.31 -80.69
N GLU A 567 45.55 -34.12 -81.17
CA GLU A 567 45.47 -33.76 -82.60
C GLU A 567 46.78 -34.04 -83.38
N TYR A 568 47.89 -34.37 -82.71
CA TYR A 568 49.19 -34.62 -83.37
C TYR A 568 49.53 -36.11 -83.59
N GLY A 569 48.67 -37.05 -83.18
CA GLY A 569 48.98 -38.48 -83.10
C GLY A 569 48.43 -39.40 -84.21
N ARG A 570 47.90 -38.87 -85.33
CA ARG A 570 47.26 -39.69 -86.38
C ARG A 570 47.89 -39.50 -87.77
N TYR A 571 49.16 -39.89 -87.92
CA TYR A 571 49.73 -40.29 -89.21
C TYR A 571 50.72 -41.45 -89.01
N SER A 572 50.62 -42.45 -89.89
CA SER A 572 51.56 -43.57 -90.14
C SER A 572 51.22 -44.94 -89.53
N ARG A 573 50.55 -45.82 -90.31
CA ARG A 573 51.20 -46.95 -91.01
C ARG A 573 50.19 -47.90 -91.68
N VAL A 574 50.48 -48.21 -92.94
CA VAL A 574 49.94 -49.31 -93.77
C VAL A 574 51.01 -50.42 -93.85
N PRO A 575 50.61 -51.71 -93.99
CA PRO A 575 51.18 -52.57 -95.05
C PRO A 575 50.06 -53.41 -95.77
N VAL A 576 49.94 -53.43 -97.11
CA VAL A 576 50.57 -54.32 -98.14
C VAL A 576 50.19 -55.80 -97.96
N THR A 577 49.65 -56.61 -98.89
CA THR A 577 49.17 -56.58 -100.30
C THR A 577 48.44 -57.91 -100.56
N ASP A 578 47.34 -57.91 -101.31
CA ASP A 578 47.07 -58.73 -102.51
C ASP A 578 45.79 -58.21 -103.21
#